data_AF-A0A929PX08-F1
#
_entry.id   AF-A0A929PX08-F1
#
_cell.length_a   1.000
_cell.length_b   1.000
_cell.length_c   1.000
_cell.angle_alpha   90.00
_cell.angle_beta   90.00
_cell.angle_gamma   90.00
#
_symmetry.space_group_name_H-M   'P 1'
#
loop_
_entity.id
_entity.type
_entity.pdbx_description
1 polymer ?
#
loop_
_entity_poly.entity_id
_entity_poly.type
_entity_poly.pdbx_seq_one_letter_code
_entity_poly.pdbx_strand_id
1 'polypeptide(L)'
;MESTLDPKNILEHLQTLLHQIKRLATFAYTESNAFALTLLNRKRMEIEEELIPLVPEAPVQDIHQSRTMKAILLCYKPVRRKLKAIDKSLETYYRDGLAGLQHEVEALIAFVTPTITKLKVS
;
A
#
# COMPACT_ATOMS: atom_id res chain seq x y z
N MET A 1 -18.82 8.67 18.47
CA MET A 1 -18.28 7.90 17.35
C MET A 1 -17.53 6.74 17.98
N GLU A 2 -18.19 5.59 18.08
CA GLU A 2 -17.60 4.39 18.67
C GLU A 2 -16.41 3.96 17.81
N SER A 3 -15.29 3.69 18.46
CA SER A 3 -14.07 3.17 17.86
C SER A 3 -14.39 1.84 17.16
N THR A 4 -14.53 1.87 15.83
CA THR A 4 -14.70 0.73 14.93
C THR A 4 -13.41 -0.09 14.76
N LEU A 5 -12.57 -0.15 15.78
CA LEU A 5 -11.31 -0.88 15.79
C LEU A 5 -11.56 -2.35 16.17
N ASP A 6 -12.38 -3.06 15.37
CA ASP A 6 -12.40 -4.53 15.42
C ASP A 6 -11.23 -5.04 14.57
N PRO A 7 -10.26 -5.77 15.16
CA PRO A 7 -9.15 -6.36 14.41
C PRO A 7 -9.60 -7.21 13.21
N LYS A 8 -10.78 -7.85 13.27
CA LYS A 8 -11.33 -8.61 12.13
C LYS A 8 -11.61 -7.72 10.93
N ASN A 9 -12.14 -6.53 11.16
CA ASN A 9 -12.43 -5.57 10.08
C ASN A 9 -11.14 -5.14 9.38
N ILE A 10 -10.05 -4.97 10.14
CA ILE A 10 -8.75 -4.60 9.55
C ILE A 10 -8.20 -5.70 8.64
N LEU A 11 -8.29 -6.96 9.04
CA LEU A 11 -7.85 -8.07 8.17
C LEU A 11 -8.68 -8.14 6.89
N GLU A 12 -10.00 -7.98 6.99
CA GLU A 12 -10.89 -7.94 5.82
C GLU A 12 -10.60 -6.73 4.92
N HIS A 13 -10.30 -5.56 5.50
CA HIS A 13 -9.87 -4.37 4.76
C HIS A 13 -8.54 -4.61 4.02
N LEU A 14 -7.54 -5.21 4.68
CA LEU A 14 -6.27 -5.55 4.05
C LEU A 14 -6.43 -6.58 2.93
N GLN A 15 -7.25 -7.62 3.11
CA GLN A 15 -7.54 -8.62 2.09
C GLN A 15 -8.28 -8.01 0.89
N THR A 16 -9.24 -7.12 1.14
CA THR A 16 -9.96 -6.38 0.10
C THR A 16 -9.00 -5.46 -0.68
N LEU A 17 -8.12 -4.76 0.04
CA LEU A 17 -7.10 -3.91 -0.55
C LEU A 17 -6.15 -4.73 -1.44
N LEU A 18 -5.67 -5.87 -0.95
CA LEU A 18 -4.82 -6.78 -1.70
C LEU A 18 -5.50 -7.27 -2.99
N HIS A 19 -6.79 -7.61 -2.93
CA HIS A 19 -7.55 -8.00 -4.10
C HIS A 19 -7.65 -6.85 -5.13
N GLN A 20 -7.92 -5.62 -4.66
CA GLN A 20 -7.96 -4.43 -5.53
C GLN A 20 -6.60 -4.17 -6.20
N ILE A 21 -5.49 -4.32 -5.47
CA ILE A 21 -4.14 -4.17 -6.02
C ILE A 21 -3.86 -5.25 -7.08
N LYS A 22 -4.15 -6.52 -6.78
CA LYS A 22 -3.97 -7.63 -7.74
C LYS A 22 -4.81 -7.44 -9.00
N ARG A 23 -6.03 -6.94 -8.85
CA ARG A 23 -6.88 -6.57 -10.00
C ARG A 23 -6.27 -5.40 -10.78
N LEU A 24 -5.76 -4.36 -10.11
CA LEU A 24 -5.13 -3.23 -10.79
C LEU A 24 -3.87 -3.66 -11.56
N ALA A 25 -3.13 -4.64 -11.04
CA ALA A 25 -1.92 -5.17 -11.65
C ALA A 25 -2.14 -5.91 -12.99
N THR A 26 -3.39 -6.26 -13.34
CA THR A 26 -3.70 -6.86 -14.65
C THR A 26 -3.81 -5.82 -15.76
N PHE A 27 -3.93 -4.53 -15.41
CA PHE A 27 -4.05 -3.45 -16.38
C PHE A 27 -2.69 -2.83 -16.69
N ALA A 28 -2.52 -2.40 -17.95
CA ALA A 28 -1.37 -1.62 -18.37
C ALA A 28 -1.36 -0.22 -17.74
N TYR A 29 -0.22 0.47 -17.82
CA TYR A 29 -0.11 1.86 -17.36
C TYR A 29 -1.08 2.77 -18.13
N THR A 30 -1.86 3.54 -17.37
CA THR A 30 -2.62 4.71 -17.80
C THR A 30 -2.60 5.73 -16.65
N GLU A 31 -2.85 7.01 -16.93
CA GLU A 31 -2.94 8.02 -15.86
C GLU A 31 -4.04 7.67 -14.84
N SER A 32 -5.17 7.15 -15.31
CA SER A 32 -6.26 6.67 -14.45
C SER A 32 -5.84 5.49 -13.57
N ASN A 33 -5.05 4.56 -14.10
CA ASN A 33 -4.56 3.41 -13.33
C ASN A 33 -3.46 3.82 -12.34
N ALA A 34 -2.61 4.78 -12.70
CA ALA A 34 -1.67 5.39 -11.75
C ALA A 34 -2.43 6.10 -10.60
N PHE A 35 -3.52 6.79 -10.93
CA PHE A 35 -4.45 7.38 -9.96
C PHE A 35 -5.05 6.35 -9.02
N ALA A 36 -5.58 5.27 -9.56
CA ALA A 36 -6.05 4.14 -8.76
C ALA A 36 -4.95 3.61 -7.83
N LEU A 37 -3.72 3.42 -8.33
CA LEU A 37 -2.59 2.95 -7.53
C LEU A 37 -2.27 3.89 -6.34
N THR A 38 -2.38 5.20 -6.55
CA THR A 38 -2.17 6.20 -5.49
C THR A 38 -3.26 6.15 -4.43
N LEU A 39 -4.52 5.98 -4.85
CA LEU A 39 -5.63 5.80 -3.92
C LEU A 39 -5.48 4.52 -3.09
N LEU A 40 -5.04 3.42 -3.71
CA LEU A 40 -4.81 2.16 -2.99
C LEU A 40 -3.66 2.30 -1.99
N ASN A 41 -2.57 2.99 -2.34
CA ASN A 41 -1.49 3.25 -1.39
C ASN A 41 -1.93 4.17 -0.24
N ARG A 42 -2.81 5.15 -0.50
CA ARG A 42 -3.41 5.95 0.56
C ARG A 42 -4.23 5.11 1.53
N LYS A 43 -5.10 4.23 1.02
CA LYS A 43 -5.87 3.31 1.85
C LYS A 43 -4.98 2.41 2.70
N ARG A 44 -3.86 1.94 2.16
CA ARG A 44 -2.87 1.18 2.94
C ARG A 44 -2.38 1.98 4.15
N MET A 45 -2.00 3.24 3.96
CA MET A 45 -1.51 4.10 5.04
C MET A 45 -2.60 4.36 6.08
N GLU A 46 -3.84 4.59 5.65
CA GLU A 46 -4.99 4.75 6.56
C GLU A 46 -5.19 3.50 7.43
N ILE A 47 -5.09 2.30 6.85
CA ILE A 47 -5.19 1.03 7.60
C ILE A 47 -3.99 0.84 8.54
N GLU A 48 -2.78 1.25 8.16
CA GLU A 48 -1.62 1.21 9.04
C GLU A 48 -1.79 2.12 10.27
N GLU A 49 -2.35 3.32 10.09
CA GLU A 49 -2.65 4.22 11.20
C GLU A 49 -3.70 3.62 12.16
N GLU A 50 -4.71 2.93 11.62
CA GLU A 50 -5.69 2.17 12.40
C GLU A 50 -5.07 0.98 13.16
N LEU A 51 -3.96 0.42 12.67
CA LEU A 51 -3.25 -0.69 13.32
C LEU A 51 -2.45 -0.28 14.55
N ILE A 52 -1.88 0.93 14.58
CA ILE A 52 -1.02 1.42 15.68
C ILE A 52 -1.66 1.25 17.06
N PRO A 53 -2.92 1.66 17.33
CA PRO A 53 -3.52 1.50 18.66
C PRO A 53 -3.81 0.03 19.03
N LEU A 54 -3.92 -0.87 18.04
CA LEU A 54 -4.24 -2.28 18.26
C LEU A 54 -3.00 -3.16 18.41
N VAL A 55 -1.91 -2.78 17.75
CA VAL A 55 -0.64 -3.49 17.78
C VAL A 55 0.45 -2.45 18.04
N PRO A 56 0.88 -2.25 19.29
CA PRO A 56 1.91 -1.27 19.64
C PRO A 56 3.26 -1.53 18.95
N GLU A 57 3.49 -2.77 18.52
CA GLU A 57 4.66 -3.22 17.76
C GLU A 57 4.51 -3.04 16.24
N ALA A 58 3.42 -2.41 15.78
CA ALA A 58 3.19 -2.19 14.35
C ALA A 58 4.37 -1.42 13.73
N PRO A 59 4.84 -1.83 12.54
CA PRO A 59 5.94 -1.16 11.88
C PRO A 59 5.55 0.29 11.53
N VAL A 60 6.24 1.27 12.12
CA VAL A 60 6.10 2.68 11.72
C VAL A 60 6.80 2.87 10.39
N GLN A 61 6.05 3.13 9.32
CA GLN A 61 6.66 3.43 8.03
C GLN A 61 7.32 4.82 8.03
N ASP A 62 8.59 4.86 7.66
CA ASP A 62 9.23 6.10 7.23
C ASP A 62 8.86 6.39 5.77
N ILE A 63 7.91 7.32 5.58
CA ILE A 63 7.40 7.74 4.27
C ILE A 63 8.54 8.16 3.33
N HIS A 64 9.64 8.71 3.86
CA HIS A 64 10.80 9.15 3.07
C HIS A 64 11.66 7.98 2.55
N GLN A 65 11.54 6.79 3.14
CA GLN A 65 12.30 5.59 2.78
C GLN A 65 11.49 4.59 1.94
N SER A 66 10.16 4.73 1.86
CA SER A 66 9.31 3.84 1.08
C SER A 66 9.62 3.90 -0.42
N ARG A 67 10.25 2.83 -0.93
CA ARG A 67 10.52 2.64 -2.36
C ARG A 67 9.22 2.58 -3.17
N THR A 68 8.16 2.04 -2.58
CA THR A 68 6.81 1.98 -3.16
C THR A 68 6.24 3.37 -3.38
N MET A 69 6.24 4.22 -2.35
CA MET A 69 5.76 5.61 -2.47
C MET A 69 6.55 6.39 -3.52
N LYS A 70 7.88 6.22 -3.53
CA LYS A 70 8.74 6.84 -4.55
C LYS A 70 8.35 6.41 -5.97
N ALA A 71 8.12 5.12 -6.20
CA ALA A 71 7.73 4.61 -7.51
C ALA A 71 6.36 5.17 -7.94
N ILE A 72 5.37 5.20 -7.04
CA ILE A 72 4.03 5.74 -7.31
C ILE A 72 4.09 7.22 -7.68
N LEU A 73 4.88 8.03 -6.96
CA LEU A 73 5.05 9.46 -7.27
C LEU A 73 5.72 9.70 -8.62
N LEU A 74 6.59 8.78 -9.05
CA LEU A 74 7.26 8.86 -10.35
C LEU A 74 6.31 8.56 -11.52
N CYS A 75 5.14 7.96 -11.28
CA CYS A 75 4.10 7.75 -12.31
C CYS A 75 3.50 9.05 -12.85
N TYR A 76 3.54 10.17 -12.10
CA TYR A 76 2.85 11.42 -12.46
C TYR A 76 3.76 12.54 -12.93
N LYS A 77 5.07 12.31 -12.97
CA LYS A 77 6.01 13.41 -13.04
C LYS A 77 6.18 13.87 -14.50
N PRO A 78 5.81 15.11 -14.87
CA PRO A 78 6.31 15.72 -16.10
C PRO A 78 7.68 16.31 -15.77
N VAL A 79 8.75 15.52 -15.80
CA VAL A 79 10.10 16.04 -15.50
C VAL A 79 10.69 16.77 -16.70
N ARG A 80 10.07 17.89 -17.08
CA ARG A 80 10.62 18.78 -18.12
C ARG A 80 11.79 19.63 -17.65
N ARG A 81 12.18 19.59 -16.37
CA ARG A 81 13.38 20.29 -15.89
C ARG A 81 14.21 19.37 -15.00
N LYS A 82 15.32 18.88 -15.55
CA LYS A 82 16.47 18.30 -14.85
C LYS A 82 16.31 16.90 -14.24
N LEU A 83 15.89 15.90 -15.01
CA LEU A 83 16.42 14.56 -14.80
C LEU A 83 16.97 14.01 -16.11
N LYS A 84 18.25 14.30 -16.37
CA LYS A 84 19.05 13.65 -17.42
C LYS A 84 19.32 12.15 -17.12
N ALA A 85 18.61 11.56 -16.14
CA ALA A 85 18.85 10.22 -15.59
C ALA A 85 17.57 9.55 -15.05
N ILE A 86 16.39 9.82 -15.63
CA ILE A 86 15.25 8.91 -15.48
C ILE A 86 15.48 7.79 -16.49
N ASP A 87 16.15 6.72 -16.05
CA ASP A 87 16.49 5.58 -16.91
C ASP A 87 15.30 4.63 -17.15
N LYS A 88 14.17 4.82 -16.46
CA LYS A 88 13.00 3.93 -16.45
C LYS A 88 11.74 4.60 -17.00
N SER A 89 10.90 3.85 -17.71
CA SER A 89 9.62 4.34 -18.24
C SER A 89 8.56 4.51 -17.14
N LEU A 90 7.52 5.30 -17.40
CA LEU A 90 6.36 5.44 -16.49
C LEU A 90 5.69 4.09 -16.23
N GLU A 91 5.67 3.21 -17.24
CA GLU A 91 5.17 1.84 -17.07
C GLU A 91 6.04 1.03 -16.10
N THR A 92 7.36 1.19 -16.14
CA THR A 92 8.25 0.54 -15.17
C THR A 92 7.98 1.05 -13.75
N TYR A 93 7.82 2.37 -13.56
CA TYR A 93 7.48 2.91 -12.24
C TYR A 93 6.13 2.44 -11.73
N TYR A 94 5.15 2.32 -12.62
CA TYR A 94 3.84 1.78 -12.30
C TYR A 94 3.91 0.31 -11.87
N ARG A 95 4.67 -0.52 -12.60
CA ARG A 95 4.93 -1.93 -12.26
C ARG A 95 5.66 -2.06 -10.93
N ASP A 96 6.71 -1.27 -10.72
CA ASP A 96 7.50 -1.24 -9.48
C ASP A 96 6.62 -0.81 -8.29
N GLY A 97 5.77 0.20 -8.49
CA GLY A 97 4.83 0.69 -7.47
C GLY A 97 3.74 -0.32 -7.12
N LEU A 98 3.17 -1.02 -8.11
CA LEU A 98 2.23 -2.12 -7.89
C LEU A 98 2.86 -3.27 -7.11
N ALA A 99 4.05 -3.71 -7.53
CA ALA A 99 4.76 -4.81 -6.87
C ALA A 99 5.12 -4.45 -5.42
N GLY A 100 5.65 -3.25 -5.20
CA GLY A 100 5.96 -2.75 -3.87
C GLY A 100 4.72 -2.66 -2.98
N LEU A 101 3.62 -2.11 -3.51
CA LEU A 101 2.38 -1.97 -2.75
C LEU A 101 1.75 -3.33 -2.42
N GLN A 102 1.75 -4.26 -3.38
CA GLN A 102 1.27 -5.61 -3.13
C GLN A 102 2.09 -6.29 -2.03
N HIS A 103 3.42 -6.19 -2.09
CA HIS A 103 4.30 -6.78 -1.10
C HIS A 103 4.10 -6.18 0.30
N GLU A 104 3.99 -4.85 0.41
CA GLU A 104 3.74 -4.18 1.68
C GLU A 104 2.41 -4.62 2.31
N VAL A 105 1.35 -4.74 1.51
CA VAL A 105 0.04 -5.23 2.00
C VAL A 105 0.09 -6.71 2.40
N GLU A 106 0.78 -7.56 1.63
CA GLU A 106 0.99 -8.98 1.99
C GLU A 106 1.78 -9.10 3.31
N ALA A 107 2.79 -8.25 3.52
CA ALA A 107 3.56 -8.19 4.77
C ALA A 107 2.68 -7.74 5.97
N LEU A 108 1.83 -6.73 5.79
CA LEU A 108 0.88 -6.32 6.82
C LEU A 108 -0.09 -7.43 7.19
N ILE A 109 -0.65 -8.14 6.20
CA ILE A 109 -1.54 -9.28 6.45
C ILE A 109 -0.81 -10.35 7.26
N ALA A 110 0.42 -10.70 6.87
CA ALA A 110 1.23 -11.70 7.58
C ALA A 110 1.56 -11.28 9.01
N PHE A 111 1.80 -9.99 9.25
CA PHE A 111 2.06 -9.44 10.58
C PHE A 111 0.81 -9.45 11.48
N VAL A 112 -0.34 -9.06 10.94
CA VAL A 112 -1.57 -8.87 11.71
C VAL A 112 -2.31 -10.20 11.95
N THR A 113 -2.23 -11.16 11.01
CA THR A 113 -2.97 -12.43 11.09
C THR A 113 -2.72 -13.20 12.39
N PRO A 114 -1.46 -13.43 12.85
CA PRO A 114 -1.20 -14.15 14.09
C PRO A 114 -1.79 -13.46 15.32
N THR A 115 -1.74 -12.14 15.37
CA THR A 115 -2.27 -11.33 16.47
C THR A 115 -3.78 -11.46 16.58
N ILE A 116 -4.49 -11.42 15.44
CA ILE A 116 -5.94 -11.63 15.37
C ILE A 116 -6.32 -13.07 15.74
N THR A 117 -5.55 -14.06 15.26
CA THR A 117 -5.82 -15.47 15.60
C THR A 117 -5.66 -15.72 17.09
N LYS A 118 -4.66 -15.12 17.75
CA LYS A 118 -4.50 -15.21 19.22
C LYS A 118 -5.67 -14.57 19.97
N LEU A 119 -6.16 -13.42 19.52
CA LEU A 119 -7.33 -12.74 20.10
C LEU A 119 -8.64 -13.55 19.98
N LYS A 120 -8.74 -14.50 19.03
CA LYS A 120 -9.91 -15.38 18.88
C LYS A 120 -9.95 -16.55 19.87
N VAL A 121 -8.84 -16.87 20.53
CA VAL A 121 -8.70 -18.07 21.39
C VAL A 121 -8.83 -17.72 22.88
N SER A 122 -8.82 -16.44 23.22
CA SER A 122 -9.11 -15.92 24.57
C SER A 122 -10.57 -15.53 24.73
#